data_AF-A0A536DQ23-F1
#
_entry.id   AF-A0A536DQ23-F1
#
_cell.length_a   1.000
_cell.length_b   1.000
_cell.length_c   1.000
_cell.angle_alpha   90.00
_cell.angle_beta   90.00
_cell.angle_gamma   90.00
#
_symmetry.space_group_name_H-M   'P 1'
#
loop_
_entity.id
_entity.type
_entity.pdbx_description
1 polymer ?
#
loop_
_entity_poly.entity_id
_entity_poly.type
_entity_poly.pdbx_seq_one_letter_code
_entity_poly.pdbx_strand_id
1 'polypeptide(L)'
;MGVGVLQPWHLIVIVVIVLVIFGPGKLPMLGKAVGDSVRDFKKAVSNEPARAGEADASPASTRPCPSCHKSAALADRFCGACGARTDVAAV
;
A
#
# COMPACT_ATOMS: atom_id res chain seq x y z
N MET A 1 30.55 -12.99 -20.15
CA MET A 1 29.19 -13.56 -20.18
C MET A 1 28.39 -12.96 -19.03
N GLY A 2 27.64 -11.87 -19.21
CA GLY A 2 26.91 -11.31 -18.05
C GLY A 2 26.24 -9.94 -18.19
N VAL A 3 26.15 -9.35 -19.38
CA VAL A 3 25.56 -8.02 -19.57
C VAL A 3 24.62 -8.01 -20.76
N GLY A 4 23.43 -8.57 -20.57
CA GLY A 4 22.35 -8.53 -21.58
C GLY A 4 20.97 -8.37 -20.95
N VAL A 5 20.75 -8.95 -19.77
CA VAL A 5 19.45 -8.91 -19.07
C VAL A 5 19.46 -8.03 -17.82
N LEU A 6 20.63 -7.74 -17.23
CA LEU A 6 20.75 -6.99 -15.98
C LEU A 6 20.78 -5.47 -16.16
N GLN A 7 20.66 -4.96 -17.40
CA GLN A 7 20.57 -3.52 -17.59
C GLN A 7 19.16 -3.08 -17.16
N PRO A 8 19.02 -2.30 -16.08
CA PRO A 8 17.71 -1.98 -15.47
C PRO A 8 16.74 -1.32 -16.46
N TRP A 9 17.27 -0.70 -17.50
CA TRP A 9 16.51 -0.13 -18.60
C TRP A 9 15.61 -1.14 -19.33
N HIS A 10 16.11 -2.36 -19.60
CA HIS A 10 15.34 -3.38 -20.30
C HIS A 10 14.17 -3.89 -19.44
N LEU A 11 14.40 -4.05 -18.13
CA LEU A 11 13.37 -4.48 -17.19
C LEU A 11 12.22 -3.46 -17.12
N ILE A 12 12.55 -2.16 -17.11
CA ILE A 12 11.57 -1.08 -17.13
C ILE A 12 10.71 -1.13 -18.40
N VAL A 13 11.33 -1.30 -19.57
CA VAL A 13 10.61 -1.39 -20.86
C VAL A 13 9.61 -2.56 -20.85
N ILE A 14 10.02 -3.73 -20.36
CA ILE A 14 9.14 -4.92 -20.28
C ILE A 14 7.97 -4.66 -19.33
N VAL A 15 8.25 -4.09 -18.14
CA VAL A 15 7.21 -3.74 -17.16
C VAL A 15 6.20 -2.76 -17.77
N VAL A 16 6.65 -1.76 -18.52
CA VAL A 16 5.78 -0.79 -19.22
C VAL A 16 4.89 -1.48 -20.26
N ILE A 17 5.42 -2.39 -21.07
CA ILE A 17 4.62 -3.12 -22.07
C ILE A 17 3.55 -3.97 -21.38
N VAL A 18 3.90 -4.67 -20.29
CA VAL A 18 2.96 -5.46 -19.49
C VAL A 18 1.90 -4.56 -18.85
N LEU A 19 2.29 -3.40 -18.31
CA LEU A 19 1.38 -2.37 -17.78
C LEU A 19 0.40 -1.86 -18.82
N VAL A 20 0.80 -1.74 -20.09
CA VAL A 20 -0.09 -1.31 -21.18
C VAL A 20 -1.11 -2.39 -21.53
N ILE A 21 -0.69 -3.66 -21.59
CA ILE A 21 -1.58 -4.79 -21.92
C ILE A 21 -2.55 -5.10 -20.76
N PHE A 22 -2.03 -5.17 -19.53
CA PHE A 22 -2.81 -5.51 -18.35
C PHE A 22 -3.50 -4.30 -17.70
N GLY A 23 -3.02 -3.08 -17.97
CA GLY A 23 -3.45 -1.85 -17.34
C GLY A 23 -2.86 -1.65 -15.93
N PRO A 24 -2.51 -0.42 -15.52
CA PRO A 24 -1.97 -0.13 -14.19
C PRO A 24 -2.95 -0.42 -13.04
N GLY A 25 -4.25 -0.54 -13.33
CA GLY A 25 -5.27 -0.86 -12.32
C GLY A 25 -5.30 -2.34 -11.91
N LYS A 26 -4.78 -3.26 -12.73
CA LYS A 26 -4.84 -4.71 -12.45
C LYS A 26 -3.67 -5.23 -11.62
N LEU A 27 -2.51 -4.59 -11.73
CA LEU A 27 -1.30 -4.91 -10.94
C LEU A 27 -1.50 -4.78 -9.43
N PRO A 28 -2.06 -3.69 -8.86
CA PRO A 28 -2.27 -3.58 -7.42
C PRO A 28 -3.32 -4.56 -6.91
N MET A 29 -4.34 -4.89 -7.72
CA MET A 29 -5.35 -5.89 -7.34
C MET A 29 -4.74 -7.29 -7.22
N LEU A 30 -3.93 -7.71 -8.21
CA LEU A 30 -3.21 -8.98 -8.19
C LEU A 30 -2.13 -9.00 -7.09
N GLY A 31 -1.42 -7.88 -6.90
CA GLY A 31 -0.41 -7.71 -5.86
C GLY A 31 -0.97 -7.83 -4.45
N LYS A 32 -2.18 -7.31 -4.18
CA LYS A 32 -2.84 -7.53 -2.88
C LYS A 32 -3.15 -8.99 -2.63
N ALA A 33 -3.82 -9.67 -3.58
CA ALA A 33 -4.18 -11.08 -3.42
C ALA A 33 -2.96 -12.00 -3.21
N VAL A 34 -1.88 -11.78 -3.98
CA VAL A 34 -0.61 -12.50 -3.82
C VAL A 34 0.10 -12.10 -2.52
N GLY A 35 0.09 -10.81 -2.17
CA GLY A 35 0.73 -10.26 -0.98
C GLY A 35 0.12 -10.81 0.32
N ASP A 36 -1.21 -10.90 0.40
CA ASP A 36 -1.92 -11.52 1.54
C ASP A 36 -1.52 -13.00 1.68
N SER A 37 -1.48 -13.73 0.56
CA SER A 37 -1.07 -15.14 0.56
C SER A 37 0.38 -15.30 1.07
N VAL A 38 1.32 -14.53 0.52
CA VAL A 38 2.74 -14.56 0.92
C VAL A 38 2.92 -14.17 2.39
N ARG A 39 2.08 -13.26 2.91
CA ARG A 39 2.11 -12.85 4.31
C ARG A 39 1.68 -13.97 5.24
N ASP A 40 0.64 -14.73 4.88
CA ASP A 40 0.22 -15.91 5.62
C ASP A 40 1.22 -17.07 5.50
N PHE A 41 1.83 -17.28 4.32
CA PHE A 41 2.94 -18.22 4.16
C PHE A 41 4.10 -17.87 5.09
N LYS A 42 4.48 -16.59 5.18
CA LYS A 42 5.56 -16.14 6.08
C LYS A 42 5.21 -16.36 7.55
N LYS A 43 3.96 -16.11 7.96
CA LYS A 43 3.48 -16.36 9.34
C LYS A 43 3.46 -17.84 9.71
N ALA A 44 3.16 -18.72 8.76
CA ALA A 44 3.15 -20.16 9.01
C ALA A 44 4.57 -20.75 9.10
N VAL A 45 5.51 -20.20 8.33
CA VAL A 45 6.92 -20.64 8.32
C VAL A 45 7.72 -20.02 9.48
N SER A 46 7.43 -18.78 9.86
CA SER A 46 8.00 -18.15 11.05
C SER A 46 7.17 -18.56 12.27
N ASN A 47 7.66 -19.51 13.07
CA ASN A 47 7.07 -19.97 14.34
C ASN A 47 7.10 -18.86 15.44
N GLU A 48 6.52 -17.70 15.15
CA GLU A 48 6.47 -16.54 16.03
C GLU A 48 5.00 -16.27 16.42
N PRO A 49 4.62 -16.50 17.69
CA PRO A 49 3.29 -16.15 18.16
C PRO A 49 3.18 -14.63 18.30
N ALA A 50 2.40 -14.04 17.39
CA ALA A 50 1.61 -12.82 17.57
C ALA A 50 2.32 -11.60 18.22
N ARG A 51 3.13 -10.88 17.43
CA ARG A 51 3.12 -9.40 17.40
C ARG A 51 3.50 -8.89 16.00
N ALA A 52 2.57 -9.01 15.06
CA ALA A 52 2.61 -8.29 13.78
C ALA A 52 1.20 -8.19 13.18
N GLY A 53 0.27 -7.66 13.98
CA GLY A 53 -0.86 -6.93 13.43
C GLY A 53 -0.35 -5.63 12.81
N GLU A 54 -0.94 -5.24 11.68
CA GLU A 54 -0.69 -4.02 10.92
C GLU A 54 0.72 -3.80 10.33
N ALA A 55 0.82 -4.09 9.02
CA ALA A 55 1.55 -3.24 8.09
C ALA A 55 0.82 -3.32 6.74
N ASP A 56 -0.36 -2.71 6.71
CA ASP A 56 -0.85 -1.85 5.63
C ASP A 56 -0.69 -2.33 4.17
N ALA A 57 -1.82 -2.78 3.60
CA ALA A 57 -2.23 -2.40 2.24
C ALA A 57 -3.74 -2.64 2.01
N SER A 58 -4.63 -2.21 2.92
CA SER A 58 -6.06 -1.94 2.61
C SER A 58 -6.77 -1.31 3.82
N PRO A 59 -7.78 -0.47 3.58
CA PRO A 59 -7.96 0.87 4.14
C PRO A 59 -8.32 0.86 5.64
N ALA A 60 -7.36 1.13 6.51
CA ALA A 60 -7.61 1.20 7.96
C ALA A 60 -7.01 2.45 8.62
N SER A 61 -6.88 3.55 7.88
CA SER A 61 -6.54 4.84 8.49
C SER A 61 -7.32 5.97 7.85
N THR A 62 -8.64 5.87 7.90
CA THR A 62 -9.51 6.98 7.58
C THR A 62 -10.38 7.27 8.79
N ARG A 63 -10.10 8.38 9.50
CA ARG A 63 -10.95 8.86 10.59
C ARG A 63 -12.00 9.82 10.01
N PRO A 64 -13.29 9.72 10.40
CA PRO A 64 -14.26 10.74 10.05
C PRO A 64 -13.90 12.04 10.78
N CYS A 65 -13.78 13.15 10.03
CA CYS A 65 -13.43 14.45 10.60
C CYS A 65 -14.63 15.00 11.41
N PRO A 66 -14.49 15.38 12.69
CA PRO A 66 -15.62 15.84 13.52
C PRO A 66 -16.28 17.14 13.01
N SER A 67 -15.58 17.91 12.18
CA SER A 67 -16.08 19.17 11.60
C SER A 67 -16.87 18.98 10.30
N CYS A 68 -16.62 17.91 9.54
CA CYS A 68 -17.08 17.78 8.14
C CYS A 68 -17.65 16.39 7.82
N HIS A 69 -17.61 15.44 8.78
CA HIS A 69 -18.02 14.03 8.71
C HIS A 69 -17.48 13.19 7.53
N LYS A 70 -16.73 13.79 6.60
CA LYS A 70 -16.05 13.09 5.52
C LYS A 70 -14.80 12.38 6.01
N SER A 71 -14.49 11.27 5.35
CA SER A 71 -13.40 10.36 5.68
C SER A 71 -12.07 11.01 5.30
N ALA A 72 -11.24 11.35 6.31
CA ALA A 72 -9.91 11.91 6.13
C ALA A 72 -8.82 10.87 6.44
N ALA A 73 -7.76 10.81 5.63
CA ALA A 73 -6.64 9.90 5.86
C ALA A 73 -5.88 10.34 7.12
N LEU A 74 -5.65 9.41 8.05
CA LEU A 74 -4.98 9.68 9.34
C LEU A 74 -3.52 10.12 9.17
N ALA A 75 -2.94 9.93 7.99
CA ALA A 75 -1.59 10.32 7.65
C ALA A 75 -1.43 11.83 7.39
N ASP A 76 -2.53 12.55 7.12
CA ASP A 76 -2.51 13.99 6.87
C ASP A 76 -2.76 14.78 8.16
N ARG A 77 -1.86 15.71 8.49
CA ARG A 77 -1.99 16.67 9.62
C ARG A 77 -3.18 17.63 9.45
N PHE A 78 -3.70 17.74 8.24
CA PHE A 78 -4.77 18.65 7.86
C PHE A 78 -5.82 17.92 7.03
N CYS A 79 -7.09 18.19 7.29
CA CYS A 79 -8.18 17.69 6.46
C CYS A 79 -8.18 18.43 5.10
N GLY A 80 -7.81 17.77 3.99
CA GLY A 80 -7.73 18.39 2.66
C GLY A 80 -9.06 18.94 2.09
N ALA A 81 -10.20 18.58 2.68
CA ALA A 81 -11.52 19.05 2.24
C ALA A 81 -12.00 20.32 2.97
N CYS A 82 -11.55 20.57 4.20
CA CYS A 82 -12.00 21.73 5.00
C CYS A 82 -10.87 22.48 5.74
N GLY A 83 -9.61 22.05 5.62
CA GLY A 83 -8.42 22.75 6.13
C GLY A 83 -8.17 22.66 7.64
N ALA A 84 -9.02 21.94 8.38
CA ALA A 84 -8.90 21.81 9.83
C ALA A 84 -7.70 20.92 10.25
N ARG A 85 -6.99 21.34 11.31
CA ARG A 85 -5.93 20.58 11.98
C ARG A 85 -6.53 19.50 12.86
N THR A 86 -6.20 18.24 12.61
CA THR A 86 -6.72 17.08 13.35
C THR A 86 -5.73 16.53 14.38
N ASP A 87 -4.66 17.26 14.70
CA ASP A 87 -3.65 16.92 15.70
C ASP A 87 -4.03 17.31 17.15
N VAL A 88 -5.25 17.82 17.38
CA VAL A 88 -5.82 18.09 18.73
C VAL A 88 -6.39 16.80 19.37
N ALA A 89 -5.56 15.77 19.49
CA ALA A 89 -5.89 14.57 20.27
C ALA A 89 -4.63 13.88 20.83
N ALA A 90 -3.59 14.67 21.11
CA ALA A 90 -2.37 14.22 21.78
C ALA A 90 -1.93 15.20 22.88
N VAL A 91 -2.90 15.75 23.64
CA VAL A 91 -2.68 16.25 25.01
C VAL A 91 -3.83 15.79 25.90
#